data_AF-A0A8X6RVM0-F1
#
_entry.id   AF-A0A8X6RVM0-F1
#
_cell.length_a   1.000
_cell.length_b   1.000
_cell.length_c   1.000
_cell.angle_alpha   90.00
_cell.angle_beta   90.00
_cell.angle_gamma   90.00
#
_symmetry.space_group_name_H-M   'P 1'
#
loop_
_entity.id
_entity.type
_entity.pdbx_description
1 polymer ?
#
loop_
_entity_poly.entity_id
_entity_poly.type
_entity_poly.pdbx_seq_one_letter_code
_entity_poly.pdbx_strand_id
1 'polypeptide(L)' 'MAVTDRSVTLRTVAQYIESVTHHSVSAHTIRRRLQQSGLSARSPLLGLPLTQNHRRLHLQWCDERRKWVTEWN' A
#
# COMPACT_ATOMS: atom_id res chain seq x y z
N MET A 1 6.41 2.13 -13.87
CA MET A 1 5.98 2.72 -12.58
C MET A 1 4.72 2.00 -12.15
N ALA A 2 4.74 1.25 -11.05
CA ALA A 2 3.65 0.37 -10.66
C ALA A 2 2.45 1.18 -10.14
N VAL A 3 1.32 1.09 -10.83
CA VAL A 3 0.03 1.79 -10.56
C VAL A 3 -0.66 1.29 -9.27
N THR A 4 0.02 0.52 -8.42
CA THR A 4 -0.59 -0.27 -7.34
C THR A 4 0.07 -0.04 -5.98
N ASP A 5 0.50 1.19 -5.69
CA ASP A 5 0.88 1.56 -4.33
C ASP A 5 -0.37 1.68 -3.45
N ARG A 6 -0.60 0.64 -2.66
CA ARG A 6 -1.72 0.48 -1.71
C ARG A 6 -1.67 1.45 -0.51
N SER A 7 -0.63 2.27 -0.39
CA SER A 7 -0.49 3.28 0.68
C SER A 7 -0.92 4.69 0.25
N VAL A 8 -1.27 4.87 -1.03
CA VAL A 8 -1.61 6.18 -1.59
C VAL A 8 -3.02 6.60 -1.17
N THR A 9 -3.14 7.85 -0.72
CA THR A 9 -4.43 8.45 -0.34
C THR A 9 -5.09 9.14 -1.52
N LEU A 10 -6.42 9.29 -1.48
CA LEU A 10 -7.17 10.04 -2.50
C LEU A 10 -6.68 11.49 -2.67
N ARG A 11 -6.17 12.11 -1.60
CA ARG A 11 -5.61 13.47 -1.65
C ARG A 11 -4.32 13.50 -2.47
N THR A 12 -3.43 12.54 -2.25
CA THR A 12 -2.19 12.41 -3.04
C THR A 12 -2.52 12.19 -4.52
N VAL A 13 -3.53 11.37 -4.82
CA VAL A 13 -4.01 11.18 -6.20
C VAL A 13 -4.57 12.47 -6.79
N ALA A 14 -5.34 13.25 -6.02
CA ALA A 14 -5.88 14.53 -6.47
C ALA A 14 -4.78 15.53 -6.82
N GLN A 15 -3.77 15.65 -5.96
CA GLN A 15 -2.61 16.53 -6.18
C GLN A 15 -1.82 16.11 -7.42
N TYR A 16 -1.64 14.80 -7.62
CA TYR A 16 -0.97 14.29 -8.81
C TYR A 16 -1.76 14.61 -10.09
N ILE A 17 -3.08 14.36 -10.11
CA ILE A 17 -3.93 14.67 -11.27
C ILE A 17 -3.86 16.17 -11.57
N GLU A 18 -4.00 17.02 -10.55
CA GLU A 18 -3.91 18.48 -10.71
C GLU A 18 -2.56 18.92 -11.27
N SER A 19 -1.45 18.31 -10.84
CA SER A 19 -0.12 18.62 -11.38
C SER A 19 0.06 18.24 -12.85
N VAL A 20 -0.65 17.23 -13.35
CA VAL A 20 -0.50 16.71 -14.71
C VAL A 20 -1.51 17.35 -15.66
N THR A 21 -2.74 17.60 -15.19
CA THR A 21 -3.84 18.10 -16.04
C THR A 21 -4.20 19.55 -15.79
N HIS A 22 -3.59 20.21 -14.79
CA HIS A 22 -3.94 21.57 -14.34
C HIS A 22 -5.41 21.76 -13.99
N HIS A 23 -6.08 20.68 -13.61
CA HIS A 23 -7.48 20.66 -13.24
C HIS A 23 -7.65 20.03 -11.87
N SER A 24 -8.35 20.72 -10.98
CA SER A 24 -8.67 20.19 -9.66
C SER A 24 -9.79 19.15 -9.77
N VAL A 25 -9.58 18.01 -9.13
CA VAL A 25 -10.56 16.91 -9.09
C VAL A 25 -10.87 16.59 -7.65
N SER A 26 -12.16 16.52 -7.31
CA SER A 26 -12.56 16.18 -5.95
C SER A 26 -12.19 14.74 -5.58
N ALA A 27 -11.87 14.51 -4.32
CA ALA A 27 -11.62 13.16 -3.79
C ALA A 27 -12.82 12.23 -4.02
N HIS A 28 -14.05 12.76 -4.02
CA HIS A 28 -15.27 12.01 -4.31
C HIS A 28 -15.32 11.50 -5.75
N THR A 29 -14.97 12.36 -6.71
CA THR A 29 -14.89 11.98 -8.13
C THR A 29 -13.85 10.88 -8.33
N ILE A 30 -12.67 11.03 -7.71
CA ILE A 30 -11.60 10.02 -7.78
C ILE A 30 -12.08 8.70 -7.18
N ARG A 31 -12.70 8.72 -6.00
CA ARG A 31 -13.24 7.50 -5.36
C ARG A 31 -14.25 6.78 -6.24
N ARG A 32 -15.20 7.51 -6.85
CA ARG A 32 -16.19 6.90 -7.76
C ARG A 32 -15.51 6.25 -8.96
N ARG A 33 -14.53 6.92 -9.58
CA ARG A 33 -13.78 6.38 -10.73
C ARG A 33 -13.01 5.11 -10.36
N LEU A 34 -12.36 5.09 -9.19
CA LEU A 34 -11.67 3.91 -8.68
C LEU A 34 -12.66 2.76 -8.42
N GLN A 35 -13.81 3.03 -7.81
CA GLN A 35 -14.83 2.01 -7.58
C GLN A 35 -15.39 1.44 -8.89
N GLN A 36 -15.61 2.29 -9.90
CA GLN A 36 -16.02 1.87 -11.23
C GLN A 36 -14.99 0.94 -11.90
N SER A 37 -13.70 1.13 -11.63
CA SER A 37 -12.64 0.24 -12.11
C SER A 37 -12.35 -0.96 -11.18
N GLY A 38 -13.18 -1.19 -10.16
CA GLY A 38 -13.04 -2.31 -9.22
C GLY A 38 -11.99 -2.08 -8.12
N LEU A 39 -11.46 -0.87 -7.98
CA LEU A 39 -10.53 -0.49 -6.92
C LEU A 39 -11.31 0.10 -5.72
N SER A 40 -11.16 -0.54 -4.57
CA SER A 40 -11.73 -0.09 -3.30
C SER A 40 -10.63 0.10 -2.26
N ALA A 41 -10.89 0.97 -1.28
CA ALA A 41 -10.00 1.09 -0.14
C ALA A 41 -9.99 -0.23 0.64
N ARG A 42 -8.80 -0.81 0.85
CA ARG A 42 -8.64 -1.90 1.81
C ARG A 42 -8.36 -1.33 3.18
N SER A 43 -9.30 -1.52 4.12
CA SER A 43 -8.97 -1.38 5.52
C SER A 43 -8.12 -2.57 5.94
N PRO A 44 -6.94 -2.38 6.56
CA PRO A 44 -6.24 -3.49 7.18
C PRO A 44 -7.15 -4.13 8.22
N LEU A 45 -7.33 -5.45 8.15
CA LEU A 45 -8.03 -6.24 9.15
C LEU A 45 -7.20 -6.16 10.44
N LEU A 46 -7.51 -5.18 11.30
CA LEU A 46 -7.04 -5.05 12.68
C LEU A 46 -5.59 -5.52 12.91
N GLY A 47 -4.64 -4.84 12.29
CA GLY A 47 -3.22 -5.00 12.59
C GLY A 47 -2.62 -3.64 12.91
N LEU A 48 -1.88 -3.54 14.02
CA LEU A 48 -0.97 -2.40 14.23
C LEU A 48 -0.15 -2.24 12.94
N PRO A 49 -0.16 -1.06 12.29
CA PRO A 49 0.65 -0.87 11.11
C PRO A 49 2.10 -1.09 11.50
N LEU A 50 2.64 -2.27 11.16
CA LEU A 50 4.06 -2.54 11.35
C LEU A 50 4.79 -1.46 10.56
N THR A 51 5.55 -0.63 11.29
CA THR A 51 6.43 0.37 10.70
C THR A 51 7.37 -0.32 9.71
N GLN A 52 7.91 0.44 8.76
CA GLN A 52 8.85 -0.10 7.79
C GLN A 52 10.02 -0.84 8.45
N ASN A 53 10.50 -0.32 9.59
CA ASN A 53 11.53 -0.97 10.40
C ASN A 53 11.08 -2.31 10.97
N HIS A 54 9.86 -2.39 11.53
CA HIS A 54 9.35 -3.66 12.05
C HIS A 54 9.24 -4.73 10.94
N ARG A 55 8.79 -4.35 9.74
CA ARG A 55 8.73 -5.27 8.60
C ARG A 55 10.10 -5.77 8.20
N ARG A 56 11.10 -4.88 8.15
CA ARG A 56 12.49 -5.22 7.82
C ARG A 56 13.07 -6.22 8.83
N LEU A 57 12.94 -5.93 10.12
CA LEU A 57 13.46 -6.79 11.19
C LEU A 57 12.80 -8.16 11.18
N HIS A 58 11.47 -8.22 10.98
CA HIS A 58 10.75 -9.49 10.90
C HIS A 58 11.19 -10.32 9.70
N LEU A 59 11.37 -9.70 8.52
CA LEU A 59 11.88 -10.38 7.33
C LEU A 59 13.30 -10.92 7.55
N GLN A 60 14.20 -10.11 8.11
CA GLN A 60 15.55 -10.54 8.42
C GLN A 60 15.55 -11.74 9.38
N TRP A 61 14.75 -11.68 10.44
CA TRP A 61 14.62 -12.77 11.41
C TRP A 61 14.10 -14.06 10.77
N CYS A 62 13.11 -13.98 9.87
CA CYS A 62 12.61 -15.13 9.12
C CYS A 62 13.65 -15.68 8.14
N ASP A 63 14.40 -14.83 7.47
CA ASP A 63 15.41 -15.22 6.49
C ASP A 63 16.60 -15.94 7.15
N GLU A 64 17.08 -15.42 8.27
CA GLU A 64 18.11 -16.06 9.11
C GLU A 64 17.71 -17.48 9.53
N ARG A 65 16.41 -17.70 9.75
CA ARG A 65 15.85 -18.94 10.28
C ARG A 65 15.22 -19.84 9.22
N ARG A 66 15.34 -19.48 7.95
CA ARG A 66 14.71 -20.23 6.84
C ARG A 66 15.20 -21.68 6.76
N LYS A 67 16.42 -21.96 7.21
CA LYS A 67 17.05 -23.29 7.22
C LYS A 67 16.94 -24.03 8.54
N TRP A 68 16.25 -23.49 9.54
CA TRP A 68 16.14 -24.14 10.84
C TRP A 68 15.52 -25.54 10.77
N VAL A 69 14.55 -25.78 9.88
CA VAL A 69 13.96 -27.13 9.74
C VAL A 69 14.98 -28.18 9.30
N THR A 70 16.03 -27.80 8.55
CA THR A 70 17.10 -28.69 8.13
C THR A 70 18.26 -28.81 9.14
N GLU A 71 18.32 -27.94 10.16
CA GLU A 71 19.37 -27.98 11.19
C GLU A 71 18.96 -28.81 12.43
N TRP A 72 17.65 -29.01 12.63
CA TRP A 72 17.10 -29.75 13.78
C TRP A 72 16.74 -31.22 13.47
N ASN A 73 16.98 -31.68 12.24
CA ASN A 73 16.65 -33.02 11.76
C ASN A 73 17.93 -33.77 11.36
#